data_AF-A0A832CAL3-F1
#
_entry.id   AF-A0A832CAL3-F1
#
_cell.length_a   1.000
_cell.length_b   1.000
_cell.length_c   1.000
_cell.angle_alpha   90.00
_cell.angle_beta   90.00
_cell.angle_gamma   90.00
#
_symmetry.space_group_name_H-M   'P 1'
#
loop_
_entity.id
_entity.type
_entity.pdbx_description
1 polymer ?
#
loop_
_entity_poly.entity_id
_entity_poly.type
_entity_poly.pdbx_seq_one_letter_code
_entity_poly.pdbx_strand_id
1 'polypeptide(L)'
;IITAIYNGQDVGISDQHFREEEKTLRNMPGQSFISTLSRLQIFAADSLLRAITSSTTIEIGNFLDKRKTVFFSLPQRHIGLTASTLLASAILLKIYYTKLIRYEERKDEHVFVVIDEFQTLQGLPILATILSEARKFGLHLIVAHQYAKQLSEDVRQAAITNAGLKFIFNVSGEDVGFLATVDPSFDREIKSLIGSLSTGQCVVKLGSRTGDESHPPLLLKVNEFMAEDVRTVEQARTDEFRPKDVPFDFELINPIFKYIDPPFTLPQRIIQVLISFGGSAQINELAEALDLKQETVSKVVSMMASKGHVEKAAFKNRTIIKLTNGFIKEFRSFCESEEKGELMERAVSHYLRSNYYVAKAKDGKGADLVCVPFDGQYLDYQNAVEVEIGKSEEELMQIMRRDTPFKIRHFWCCDDSFQSVLECARKWTNKRTVIFAVCRDDLKIEEVEVGSMFGKKIGERLPDSGVEGSFVKELGDEFSEGSSDKVPATVKARVALVLGRDLFERIRAQGLMDELLSIVVSKNISRDEITRIALELLEIKEKNKTEGRASQGFSESISKETIDSLVKLNPKVGVKTVMELHEMLVDRFRRIIALG
;
A
#
# COMPACT_ATOMS: atom_id res chain seq x y z
N ILE A 1 1.20 13.41 -3.24
CA ILE A 1 1.26 11.92 -3.36
C ILE A 1 0.81 11.46 -4.74
N ILE A 2 -0.44 11.67 -5.15
CA ILE A 2 -0.95 11.18 -6.45
C ILE A 2 -0.07 11.63 -7.62
N THR A 3 0.30 12.92 -7.68
CA THR A 3 1.24 13.45 -8.68
C THR A 3 2.63 12.84 -8.59
N ALA A 4 3.11 12.56 -7.37
CA ALA A 4 4.40 11.91 -7.14
C ALA A 4 4.40 10.49 -7.73
N ILE A 5 3.36 9.72 -7.45
CA ILE A 5 3.17 8.35 -7.97
C ILE A 5 3.12 8.38 -9.51
N TYR A 6 2.31 9.28 -10.08
CA TYR A 6 2.16 9.46 -11.52
C TYR A 6 3.51 9.79 -12.19
N ASN A 7 4.33 10.62 -11.55
CA ASN A 7 5.67 10.99 -12.04
C ASN A 7 6.74 9.92 -11.78
N GLY A 8 6.40 8.76 -11.19
CA GLY A 8 7.33 7.67 -10.96
C GLY A 8 8.10 7.72 -9.64
N GLN A 9 7.69 8.54 -8.68
CA GLN A 9 8.21 8.45 -7.31
C GLN A 9 7.64 7.21 -6.62
N ASP A 10 8.49 6.48 -5.88
CA ASP A 10 8.04 5.38 -5.02
C ASP A 10 7.59 5.97 -3.68
N VAL A 11 6.38 5.59 -3.26
CA VAL A 11 5.73 6.08 -2.03
C VAL A 11 5.81 5.10 -0.88
N GLY A 12 6.62 4.05 -1.00
CA GLY A 12 6.98 3.20 0.15
C GLY A 12 5.96 2.15 0.54
N ILE A 13 4.94 1.90 -0.30
CA ILE A 13 3.88 0.92 -0.06
C ILE A 13 4.22 -0.36 -0.83
N SER A 14 4.42 -1.46 -0.11
CA SER A 14 4.80 -2.75 -0.72
C SER A 14 3.61 -3.67 -1.01
N ASP A 15 2.38 -3.23 -0.71
CA ASP A 15 1.15 -4.00 -0.94
C ASP A 15 0.89 -4.27 -2.43
N GLN A 16 0.61 -5.52 -2.80
CA GLN A 16 0.47 -5.94 -4.19
C GLN A 16 -0.71 -5.25 -4.88
N HIS A 17 -1.86 -5.14 -4.21
CA HIS A 17 -3.04 -4.50 -4.78
C HIS A 17 -2.77 -3.01 -5.04
N PHE A 18 -2.08 -2.34 -4.12
CA PHE A 18 -1.61 -0.97 -4.34
C PHE A 18 -0.65 -0.85 -5.53
N ARG A 19 0.29 -1.80 -5.72
CA ARG A 19 1.22 -1.76 -6.86
C ARG A 19 0.51 -1.91 -8.21
N GLU A 20 -0.58 -2.68 -8.28
CA GLU A 20 -1.43 -2.81 -9.47
C GLU A 20 -2.13 -1.48 -9.79
N GLU A 21 -2.71 -0.82 -8.78
CA GLU A 21 -3.34 0.50 -8.93
C GLU A 21 -2.31 1.59 -9.29
N GLU A 22 -1.11 1.54 -8.69
CA GLU A 22 0.02 2.41 -9.03
C GLU A 22 0.40 2.28 -10.51
N LYS A 23 0.49 1.05 -11.03
CA LYS A 23 0.79 0.78 -12.44
C LYS A 23 -0.30 1.36 -13.34
N THR A 24 -1.56 1.21 -12.96
CA THR A 24 -2.70 1.80 -13.69
C THR A 24 -2.60 3.32 -13.71
N LEU A 25 -2.32 3.94 -12.57
CA LEU A 25 -2.18 5.40 -12.46
C LEU A 25 -1.02 5.93 -13.30
N ARG A 26 0.16 5.29 -13.25
CA ARG A 26 1.36 5.69 -14.02
C ARG A 26 1.17 5.57 -15.53
N ASN A 27 0.38 4.60 -15.97
CA ASN A 27 0.10 4.37 -17.39
C ASN A 27 -1.10 5.17 -17.91
N MET A 28 -1.79 5.90 -17.04
CA MET A 28 -2.95 6.70 -17.40
C MET A 28 -2.55 7.82 -18.39
N PRO A 29 -3.34 8.06 -19.45
CA PRO A 29 -3.12 9.21 -20.34
C PRO A 29 -3.17 10.53 -19.56
N GLY A 30 -2.32 11.49 -19.92
CA GLY A 30 -2.21 12.76 -19.18
C GLY A 30 -3.53 13.52 -19.02
N GLN A 31 -4.40 13.51 -20.04
CA GLN A 31 -5.72 14.14 -19.94
C GLN A 31 -6.64 13.46 -18.92
N SER A 32 -6.65 12.12 -18.90
CA SER A 32 -7.40 11.32 -17.92
C SER A 32 -6.86 11.52 -16.51
N PHE A 33 -5.53 11.59 -16.36
CA PHE A 33 -4.87 11.87 -15.09
C PHE A 33 -5.28 13.26 -14.56
N ILE A 34 -5.20 14.30 -15.40
CA ILE A 34 -5.60 15.66 -15.03
C ILE A 34 -7.08 15.71 -14.60
N SER A 35 -7.97 15.02 -15.32
CA SER A 35 -9.39 14.96 -14.97
C SER A 35 -9.65 14.24 -13.63
N THR A 36 -8.90 13.16 -13.36
CA THR A 36 -9.00 12.44 -12.09
C THR A 36 -8.45 13.30 -10.95
N LEU A 37 -7.29 13.92 -11.16
CA LEU A 37 -6.65 14.80 -10.18
C LEU A 37 -7.54 15.99 -9.84
N SER A 38 -8.20 16.63 -10.80
CA SER A 38 -9.08 17.78 -10.54
C SER A 38 -10.28 17.41 -9.65
N ARG A 39 -10.80 16.19 -9.78
CA ARG A 39 -11.90 15.69 -8.93
C ARG A 39 -11.44 15.39 -7.50
N LEU A 40 -10.20 14.93 -7.33
CA LEU A 40 -9.62 14.64 -6.01
C LEU A 40 -9.07 15.88 -5.33
N GLN A 41 -8.61 16.87 -6.11
CA GLN A 41 -7.99 18.09 -5.61
C GLN A 41 -8.90 18.87 -4.66
N ILE A 42 -10.21 18.83 -4.86
CA ILE A 42 -11.17 19.51 -3.98
C ILE A 42 -11.07 19.02 -2.53
N PHE A 43 -10.83 17.72 -2.30
CA PHE A 43 -10.68 17.15 -0.96
C PHE A 43 -9.35 17.52 -0.29
N ALA A 44 -8.33 17.86 -1.07
CA ALA A 44 -7.03 18.27 -0.56
C ALA A 44 -6.93 19.80 -0.37
N ALA A 45 -7.57 20.57 -1.24
CA ALA A 45 -7.47 22.03 -1.29
C ALA A 45 -8.52 22.74 -0.42
N ASP A 46 -9.72 22.17 -0.27
CA ASP A 46 -10.74 22.72 0.60
C ASP A 46 -10.44 22.32 2.06
N SER A 47 -10.20 23.31 2.92
CA SER A 47 -9.80 23.08 4.31
C SER A 47 -10.88 22.36 5.12
N LEU A 48 -12.15 22.60 4.82
CA LEU A 48 -13.27 21.94 5.49
C LEU A 48 -13.37 20.48 5.04
N LEU A 49 -13.39 20.22 3.73
CA LEU A 49 -13.43 18.84 3.21
C LEU A 49 -12.22 18.05 3.70
N ARG A 50 -11.02 18.63 3.65
CA ARG A 50 -9.80 18.00 4.17
C ARG A 50 -9.93 17.63 5.64
N ALA A 51 -10.46 18.54 6.46
CA ALA A 51 -10.63 18.31 7.90
C ALA A 51 -11.64 17.20 8.19
N ILE A 52 -12.73 17.09 7.43
CA ILE A 52 -13.78 16.09 7.66
C ILE A 52 -13.46 14.72 7.02
N THR A 53 -12.58 14.65 6.01
CA THR A 53 -12.22 13.38 5.34
C THR A 53 -10.88 12.79 5.79
N SER A 54 -10.07 13.50 6.59
CA SER A 54 -8.73 13.02 6.99
C SER A 54 -8.79 11.84 7.96
N SER A 55 -9.44 12.03 9.10
CA SER A 55 -9.59 11.04 10.16
C SER A 55 -10.85 11.32 10.96
N THR A 56 -11.45 10.27 11.48
CA THR A 56 -12.67 10.39 12.28
C THR A 56 -12.34 10.49 13.75
N THR A 57 -12.75 11.58 14.39
CA THR A 57 -12.67 11.79 15.86
C THR A 57 -13.91 11.26 16.58
N ILE A 58 -14.90 10.78 15.83
CA ILE A 58 -16.23 10.40 16.34
C ILE A 58 -16.35 8.88 16.35
N GLU A 59 -16.40 8.32 17.56
CA GLU A 59 -16.65 6.90 17.80
C GLU A 59 -18.13 6.64 18.05
N ILE A 60 -18.88 6.34 16.98
CA ILE A 60 -20.33 6.09 17.03
C ILE A 60 -20.69 5.00 18.05
N GLY A 61 -19.86 3.97 18.17
CA GLY A 61 -20.09 2.89 19.13
C GLY A 61 -20.24 3.39 20.57
N ASN A 62 -19.38 4.32 21.00
CA ASN A 62 -19.45 4.90 22.34
C ASN A 62 -20.75 5.67 22.60
N PHE A 63 -21.33 6.28 21.55
CA PHE A 63 -22.60 7.00 21.68
C PHE A 63 -23.76 6.04 21.86
N LEU A 64 -23.75 4.92 21.14
CA LEU A 64 -24.74 3.85 21.27
C LEU A 64 -24.65 3.19 22.64
N ASP A 65 -23.44 2.83 23.08
CA ASP A 65 -23.21 2.14 24.36
C ASP A 65 -23.66 2.99 25.56
N LYS A 66 -23.42 4.31 25.47
CA LYS A 66 -23.84 5.29 26.49
C LYS A 66 -25.29 5.76 26.32
N ARG A 67 -26.04 5.23 25.34
CA ARG A 67 -27.43 5.60 25.01
C ARG A 67 -27.64 7.11 24.92
N LYS A 68 -26.70 7.81 24.29
CA LYS A 68 -26.73 9.28 24.19
C LYS A 68 -27.76 9.75 23.16
N THR A 69 -28.45 10.84 23.47
CA THR A 69 -29.13 11.66 22.47
C THR A 69 -28.11 12.60 21.83
N VAL A 70 -27.88 12.44 20.52
CA VAL A 70 -26.84 13.17 19.77
C VAL A 70 -27.49 14.01 18.68
N PHE A 71 -27.08 15.27 18.58
CA PHE A 71 -27.50 16.18 17.52
C PHE A 71 -26.32 16.45 16.59
N PHE A 72 -26.45 16.08 15.33
CA PHE A 72 -25.49 16.43 14.29
C PHE A 72 -25.96 17.69 13.56
N SER A 73 -25.30 18.82 13.82
CA SER A 73 -25.62 20.08 13.15
C SER A 73 -24.88 20.15 11.82
N LEU A 74 -25.61 20.10 10.70
CA LEU A 74 -25.08 20.18 9.33
C LEU A 74 -25.66 21.39 8.58
N PRO A 75 -25.34 22.62 9.00
CA PRO A 75 -26.01 23.79 8.44
C PRO A 75 -25.48 24.08 7.03
N GLN A 76 -26.23 23.64 6.01
CA GLN A 76 -25.87 23.73 4.59
C GLN A 76 -25.42 25.14 4.16
N ARG A 77 -25.98 26.21 4.74
CA ARG A 77 -25.60 27.60 4.45
C ARG A 77 -24.15 27.93 4.84
N HIS A 78 -23.60 27.27 5.86
CA HIS A 78 -22.25 27.54 6.37
C HIS A 78 -21.21 26.60 5.77
N ILE A 79 -21.56 25.32 5.59
CA ILE A 79 -20.61 24.28 5.13
C ILE A 79 -20.76 23.93 3.64
N GLY A 80 -21.79 24.45 2.96
CA GLY A 80 -22.09 24.13 1.57
C GLY A 80 -22.83 22.80 1.38
N LEU A 81 -23.43 22.63 0.20
CA LEU A 81 -24.21 21.44 -0.15
C LEU A 81 -23.35 20.16 -0.19
N THR A 82 -22.19 20.22 -0.83
CA THR A 82 -21.30 19.06 -1.00
C THR A 82 -20.84 18.51 0.34
N ALA A 83 -20.31 19.35 1.24
CA ALA A 83 -19.85 18.90 2.55
C ALA A 83 -20.99 18.40 3.43
N SER A 84 -22.15 19.11 3.43
CA SER A 84 -23.33 18.68 4.18
C SER A 84 -23.83 17.30 3.72
N THR A 85 -23.94 17.09 2.41
CA THR A 85 -24.35 15.81 1.81
C THR A 85 -23.39 14.69 2.17
N LEU A 86 -22.08 14.95 2.07
CA LEU A 86 -21.04 13.98 2.40
C LEU A 86 -21.07 13.60 3.88
N LEU A 87 -21.18 14.58 4.78
CA LEU A 87 -21.27 14.35 6.23
C LEU A 87 -22.53 13.58 6.60
N ALA A 88 -23.70 13.99 6.11
CA ALA A 88 -24.96 13.31 6.37
C ALA A 88 -24.89 11.84 5.94
N SER A 89 -24.38 11.59 4.73
CA SER A 89 -24.21 10.24 4.17
C SER A 89 -23.24 9.42 5.00
N ALA A 90 -22.08 9.98 5.35
CA ALA A 90 -21.06 9.29 6.15
C ALA A 90 -21.57 8.96 7.56
N ILE A 91 -22.29 9.88 8.22
CA ILE A 91 -22.88 9.66 9.54
C ILE A 91 -23.90 8.51 9.48
N LEU A 92 -24.84 8.55 8.52
CA LEU A 92 -25.84 7.49 8.38
C LEU A 92 -25.19 6.14 8.09
N LEU A 93 -24.23 6.08 7.16
CA LEU A 93 -23.49 4.86 6.85
C LEU A 93 -22.76 4.31 8.07
N LYS A 94 -22.07 5.18 8.82
CA LYS A 94 -21.32 4.77 10.01
C LYS A 94 -22.26 4.22 11.09
N ILE A 95 -23.42 4.84 11.32
CA ILE A 95 -24.45 4.33 12.23
C ILE A 95 -24.99 2.98 11.74
N TYR A 96 -25.34 2.87 10.45
CA TYR A 96 -25.86 1.64 9.85
C TYR A 96 -24.88 0.47 10.00
N TYR A 97 -23.63 0.62 9.58
CA TYR A 97 -22.62 -0.45 9.71
C TYR A 97 -22.27 -0.76 11.16
N THR A 98 -22.22 0.26 12.04
CA THR A 98 -21.98 0.04 13.47
C THR A 98 -23.09 -0.83 14.08
N LYS A 99 -24.36 -0.59 13.69
CA LYS A 99 -25.50 -1.42 14.11
C LYS A 99 -25.46 -2.82 13.52
N LEU A 100 -25.13 -2.94 12.24
CA LEU A 100 -25.05 -4.22 11.54
C LEU A 100 -24.02 -5.15 12.18
N ILE A 101 -22.81 -4.64 12.44
CA ILE A 101 -21.69 -5.43 13.00
C ILE A 101 -22.02 -5.94 14.41
N ARG A 102 -22.67 -5.14 15.26
CA ARG A 102 -22.96 -5.50 16.66
C ARG A 102 -24.30 -6.20 16.89
N TYR A 103 -25.11 -6.40 15.84
CA TYR A 103 -26.49 -6.82 15.99
C TYR A 103 -26.63 -8.17 16.73
N GLU A 104 -25.82 -9.17 16.37
CA GLU A 104 -25.88 -10.49 16.98
C GLU A 104 -25.64 -10.46 18.50
N GLU A 105 -24.75 -9.58 18.97
CA GLU A 105 -24.41 -9.42 20.38
C GLU A 105 -25.37 -8.50 21.14
N ARG A 106 -26.09 -7.61 20.43
CA ARG A 106 -26.91 -6.54 21.00
C ARG A 106 -28.31 -6.48 20.36
N LYS A 107 -29.02 -7.61 20.32
CA LYS A 107 -30.32 -7.74 19.61
C LYS A 107 -31.41 -6.78 20.11
N ASP A 108 -31.41 -6.45 21.40
CA ASP A 108 -32.40 -5.56 22.03
C ASP A 108 -32.03 -4.07 21.93
N GLU A 109 -30.90 -3.72 21.33
CA GLU A 109 -30.49 -2.33 21.17
C GLU A 109 -31.27 -1.67 20.03
N HIS A 110 -32.10 -0.68 20.35
CA HIS A 110 -32.83 0.12 19.37
C HIS A 110 -32.22 1.52 19.23
N VAL A 111 -31.97 1.92 17.98
CA VAL A 111 -31.43 3.25 17.64
C VAL A 111 -32.41 3.95 16.72
N PHE A 112 -32.76 5.19 17.05
CA PHE A 112 -33.61 6.04 16.23
C PHE A 112 -32.76 7.14 15.61
N VAL A 113 -32.79 7.23 14.28
CA VAL A 113 -32.10 8.26 13.51
C VAL A 113 -33.15 9.16 12.89
N VAL A 114 -33.20 10.41 13.37
CA VAL A 114 -34.07 11.45 12.82
C VAL A 114 -33.28 12.23 11.78
N ILE A 115 -33.80 12.30 10.56
CA ILE A 115 -33.16 12.96 9.42
C ILE A 115 -34.11 14.02 8.91
N ASP A 116 -33.74 15.27 9.15
CA ASP A 116 -34.38 16.40 8.51
C ASP A 116 -33.79 16.63 7.11
N GLU A 117 -34.58 17.20 6.21
CA GLU A 117 -34.21 17.40 4.80
C GLU A 117 -33.64 16.13 4.13
N PHE A 118 -34.39 15.04 4.22
CA PHE A 118 -33.98 13.68 3.81
C PHE A 118 -33.44 13.58 2.37
N GLN A 119 -33.85 14.45 1.46
CA GLN A 119 -33.32 14.54 0.09
C GLN A 119 -31.82 14.82 0.02
N THR A 120 -31.25 15.37 1.10
CA THR A 120 -29.79 15.53 1.23
C THR A 120 -29.05 14.20 1.07
N LEU A 121 -29.72 13.08 1.37
CA LEU A 121 -29.16 11.74 1.25
C LEU A 121 -29.47 11.04 -0.07
N GLN A 122 -30.23 11.64 -0.99
CA GLN A 122 -30.73 10.94 -2.20
C GLN A 122 -29.61 10.33 -3.06
N GLY A 123 -28.41 10.92 -3.04
CA GLY A 123 -27.25 10.43 -3.77
C GLY A 123 -26.54 9.23 -3.12
N LEU A 124 -26.97 8.77 -1.95
CA LEU A 124 -26.39 7.63 -1.25
C LEU A 124 -26.83 6.31 -1.91
N PRO A 125 -25.94 5.53 -2.54
CA PRO A 125 -26.34 4.38 -3.37
C PRO A 125 -27.12 3.29 -2.64
N ILE A 126 -26.84 3.08 -1.35
CA ILE A 126 -27.48 2.01 -0.56
C ILE A 126 -28.70 2.49 0.25
N LEU A 127 -29.18 3.72 0.03
CA LEU A 127 -30.22 4.33 0.86
C LEU A 127 -31.54 3.53 0.83
N ALA A 128 -31.96 3.04 -0.35
CA ALA A 128 -33.15 2.20 -0.48
C ALA A 128 -33.03 0.87 0.30
N THR A 129 -31.82 0.29 0.32
CA THR A 129 -31.50 -0.90 1.12
C THR A 129 -31.59 -0.58 2.61
N ILE A 130 -31.00 0.52 3.07
CA ILE A 130 -31.09 0.96 4.47
C ILE A 130 -32.57 1.11 4.88
N LEU A 131 -33.38 1.80 4.09
CA LEU A 131 -34.82 1.99 4.37
C LEU A 131 -35.59 0.67 4.47
N SER A 132 -35.20 -0.35 3.69
CA SER A 132 -35.88 -1.64 3.64
C SER A 132 -35.40 -2.61 4.72
N GLU A 133 -34.16 -2.49 5.20
CA GLU A 133 -33.53 -3.52 6.02
C GLU A 133 -33.12 -3.07 7.42
N ALA A 134 -32.89 -1.77 7.65
CA ALA A 134 -32.35 -1.26 8.92
C ALA A 134 -33.14 -1.73 10.14
N ARG A 135 -34.47 -1.83 10.02
CA ARG A 135 -35.36 -2.28 11.09
C ARG A 135 -35.02 -3.68 11.60
N LYS A 136 -34.60 -4.60 10.71
CA LYS A 136 -34.20 -5.98 11.07
C LYS A 136 -33.07 -5.97 12.10
N PHE A 137 -32.22 -4.95 12.06
CA PHE A 137 -31.06 -4.78 12.93
C PHE A 137 -31.32 -3.84 14.13
N GLY A 138 -32.59 -3.44 14.36
CA GLY A 138 -32.95 -2.52 15.43
C GLY A 138 -32.62 -1.05 15.14
N LEU A 139 -32.34 -0.69 13.88
CA LEU A 139 -32.14 0.70 13.45
C LEU A 139 -33.43 1.25 12.81
N HIS A 140 -33.99 2.30 13.39
CA HIS A 140 -35.23 2.93 12.97
C HIS A 140 -34.95 4.32 12.42
N LEU A 141 -35.45 4.60 11.22
CA LEU A 141 -35.28 5.91 10.57
C LEU A 141 -36.60 6.69 10.68
N ILE A 142 -36.49 7.95 11.08
CA ILE A 142 -37.56 8.95 11.05
C ILE A 142 -37.10 10.02 10.08
N VAL A 143 -37.79 10.18 8.96
CA VAL A 143 -37.34 11.04 7.86
C VAL A 143 -38.37 12.12 7.59
N ALA A 144 -37.90 13.36 7.40
CA ALA A 144 -38.72 14.50 6.98
C ALA A 144 -38.29 14.97 5.59
N HIS A 145 -39.26 15.26 4.73
CA HIS A 145 -39.03 15.61 3.34
C HIS A 145 -40.16 16.48 2.77
N GLN A 146 -39.85 17.37 1.82
CA GLN A 146 -40.80 18.36 1.29
C GLN A 146 -41.37 18.04 -0.09
N TYR A 147 -40.55 17.57 -1.05
CA TYR A 147 -40.95 17.43 -2.46
C TYR A 147 -40.58 16.07 -3.03
N ALA A 148 -41.54 15.16 -3.22
CA ALA A 148 -41.26 13.77 -3.53
C ALA A 148 -40.39 13.58 -4.80
N LYS A 149 -40.41 14.53 -5.74
CA LYS A 149 -39.55 14.57 -6.94
C LYS A 149 -38.06 14.76 -6.67
N GLN A 150 -37.66 15.21 -5.49
CA GLN A 150 -36.24 15.35 -5.11
C GLN A 150 -35.60 14.01 -4.74
N LEU A 151 -36.41 12.96 -4.55
CA LEU A 151 -35.96 11.60 -4.32
C LEU A 151 -35.96 10.82 -5.64
N SER A 152 -34.96 9.96 -5.82
CA SER A 152 -35.01 8.95 -6.89
C SER A 152 -36.20 8.02 -6.68
N GLU A 153 -36.70 7.44 -7.77
CA GLU A 153 -37.89 6.59 -7.74
C GLU A 153 -37.76 5.41 -6.77
N ASP A 154 -36.60 4.76 -6.74
CA ASP A 154 -36.30 3.65 -5.83
C ASP A 154 -36.32 4.07 -4.36
N VAL A 155 -35.67 5.19 -4.02
CA VAL A 155 -35.63 5.72 -2.65
C VAL A 155 -37.02 6.12 -2.20
N ARG A 156 -37.77 6.78 -3.09
CA ARG A 156 -39.13 7.22 -2.85
C ARG A 156 -40.07 6.03 -2.59
N GLN A 157 -39.98 4.99 -3.42
CA GLN A 157 -40.77 3.77 -3.25
C GLN A 157 -40.39 3.03 -1.95
N ALA A 158 -39.09 2.89 -1.67
CA ALA A 158 -38.61 2.24 -0.46
C ALA A 158 -39.05 3.00 0.80
N ALA A 159 -38.97 4.33 0.81
CA ALA A 159 -39.37 5.16 1.95
C ALA A 159 -40.85 4.99 2.26
N ILE A 160 -41.73 5.05 1.26
CA ILE A 160 -43.18 4.94 1.47
C ILE A 160 -43.61 3.52 1.80
N THR A 161 -43.05 2.52 1.13
CA THR A 161 -43.44 1.12 1.36
C THR A 161 -43.03 0.66 2.76
N ASN A 162 -41.82 1.00 3.18
CA ASN A 162 -41.26 0.52 4.45
C ASN A 162 -41.57 1.42 5.66
N ALA A 163 -42.04 2.65 5.45
CA ALA A 163 -42.47 3.52 6.54
C ALA A 163 -43.75 2.97 7.19
N GLY A 164 -43.61 2.37 8.37
CA GLY A 164 -44.74 1.86 9.17
C GLY A 164 -45.65 2.95 9.74
N LEU A 165 -45.20 4.21 9.77
CA LEU A 165 -45.98 5.36 10.21
C LEU A 165 -45.70 6.52 9.26
N LYS A 166 -46.74 7.19 8.79
CA LYS A 166 -46.64 8.30 7.85
C LYS A 166 -47.43 9.49 8.37
N PHE A 167 -46.81 10.66 8.40
CA PHE A 167 -47.44 11.95 8.65
C PHE A 167 -47.40 12.74 7.35
N ILE A 168 -48.57 13.04 6.80
CA ILE A 168 -48.71 13.76 5.54
C ILE A 168 -49.33 15.12 5.85
N PHE A 169 -48.52 16.17 5.75
CA PHE A 169 -48.95 17.55 5.93
C PHE A 169 -49.52 18.11 4.63
N ASN A 170 -49.68 19.43 4.53
CA ASN A 170 -50.10 20.07 3.29
C ASN A 170 -49.11 19.81 2.16
N VAL A 171 -49.58 19.17 1.10
CA VAL A 171 -48.82 18.89 -0.12
C VAL A 171 -49.67 19.30 -1.32
N SER A 172 -49.03 19.87 -2.34
CA SER A 172 -49.73 20.38 -3.53
C SER A 172 -49.11 19.86 -4.82
N GLY A 173 -49.83 20.00 -5.93
CA GLY A 173 -49.34 19.62 -7.26
C GLY A 173 -49.25 18.11 -7.48
N GLU A 174 -48.20 17.68 -8.18
CA GLU A 174 -48.04 16.30 -8.64
C GLU A 174 -47.82 15.27 -7.51
N ASP A 175 -47.32 15.71 -6.35
CA ASP A 175 -47.05 14.84 -5.21
C ASP A 175 -48.36 14.31 -4.57
N VAL A 176 -49.48 14.99 -4.79
CA VAL A 176 -50.81 14.57 -4.30
C VAL A 176 -51.21 13.21 -4.89
N GLY A 177 -51.01 13.02 -6.20
CA GLY A 177 -51.36 11.77 -6.88
C GLY A 177 -50.53 10.60 -6.36
N PHE A 178 -49.24 10.85 -6.08
CA PHE A 178 -48.34 9.85 -5.56
C PHE A 178 -48.66 9.49 -4.09
N LEU A 179 -48.89 10.48 -3.23
CA LEU A 179 -49.22 10.24 -1.81
C LEU A 179 -50.58 9.58 -1.62
N ALA A 180 -51.51 9.73 -2.56
CA ALA A 180 -52.78 9.04 -2.51
C ALA A 180 -52.66 7.52 -2.72
N THR A 181 -51.54 7.04 -3.29
CA THR A 181 -51.22 5.60 -3.38
C THR A 181 -50.85 4.98 -2.03
N VAL A 182 -50.67 5.78 -0.97
CA VAL A 182 -50.32 5.31 0.38
C VAL A 182 -51.42 4.42 0.97
N ASP A 183 -52.69 4.71 0.66
CA ASP A 183 -53.81 3.82 0.97
C ASP A 183 -54.83 3.90 -0.19
N PRO A 184 -54.81 2.92 -1.11
CA PRO A 184 -55.71 2.91 -2.27
C PRO A 184 -57.20 2.98 -1.90
N SER A 185 -57.56 2.53 -0.70
CA SER A 185 -58.96 2.52 -0.22
C SER A 185 -59.48 3.92 0.09
N PHE A 186 -58.57 4.89 0.31
CA PHE A 186 -58.88 6.26 0.70
C PHE A 186 -58.29 7.30 -0.28
N ASP A 187 -57.97 6.88 -1.51
CA ASP A 187 -57.32 7.72 -2.54
C ASP A 187 -58.07 9.05 -2.77
N ARG A 188 -59.40 9.02 -2.87
CA ARG A 188 -60.21 10.21 -3.16
C ARG A 188 -60.23 11.17 -1.98
N GLU A 189 -60.43 10.64 -0.78
CA GLU A 189 -60.46 11.38 0.47
C GLU A 189 -59.12 12.06 0.71
N ILE A 190 -58.03 11.31 0.56
CA ILE A 190 -56.65 11.80 0.69
C ILE A 190 -56.38 12.93 -0.31
N LYS A 191 -56.73 12.75 -1.59
CA LYS A 191 -56.58 13.77 -2.64
C LYS A 191 -57.34 15.06 -2.33
N SER A 192 -58.56 14.94 -1.80
CA SER A 192 -59.40 16.10 -1.48
C SER A 192 -58.91 16.87 -0.25
N LEU A 193 -58.33 16.17 0.73
CA LEU A 193 -57.96 16.76 2.02
C LEU A 193 -56.56 17.38 2.02
N ILE A 194 -55.55 16.70 1.47
CA ILE A 194 -54.14 17.07 1.64
C ILE A 194 -53.85 18.51 1.20
N GLY A 195 -54.41 18.96 0.07
CA GLY A 195 -54.17 20.33 -0.44
C GLY A 195 -54.84 21.45 0.36
N SER A 196 -55.72 21.10 1.31
CA SER A 196 -56.46 22.06 2.14
C SER A 196 -56.00 22.08 3.60
N LEU A 197 -55.02 21.25 3.98
CA LEU A 197 -54.52 21.16 5.35
C LEU A 197 -53.86 22.48 5.78
N SER A 198 -54.27 23.00 6.93
CA SER A 198 -53.62 24.16 7.55
C SER A 198 -52.36 23.76 8.33
N THR A 199 -51.53 24.74 8.71
CA THR A 199 -50.30 24.49 9.49
C THR A 199 -50.60 23.67 10.75
N GLY A 200 -49.82 22.59 10.94
CA GLY A 200 -50.00 21.65 12.04
C GLY A 200 -51.07 20.58 11.79
N GLN A 201 -51.92 20.69 10.77
CA GLN A 201 -52.82 19.59 10.39
C GLN A 201 -52.10 18.58 9.50
N CYS A 202 -52.35 17.29 9.74
CA CYS A 202 -51.80 16.20 8.95
C CYS A 202 -52.75 15.02 8.87
N VAL A 203 -52.61 14.26 7.79
CA VAL A 203 -53.17 12.90 7.66
C VAL A 203 -52.12 11.92 8.18
N VAL A 204 -52.52 11.07 9.12
CA VAL A 204 -51.67 10.04 9.69
C VAL A 204 -52.13 8.68 9.20
N LYS A 205 -51.20 7.92 8.60
CA LYS A 205 -51.42 6.53 8.22
C LYS A 205 -50.53 5.62 9.06
N LEU A 206 -51.19 4.74 9.80
CA LEU A 206 -50.58 3.61 10.51
C LEU A 206 -50.50 2.42 9.54
N GLY A 207 -49.29 1.88 9.40
CA GLY A 207 -49.05 0.62 8.72
C GLY A 207 -49.59 -0.54 9.56
N SER A 208 -50.32 -1.44 8.92
CA SER A 208 -50.80 -2.69 9.51
C SER A 208 -49.76 -3.80 9.31
N ARG A 209 -49.64 -4.74 10.25
CA ARG A 209 -48.92 -5.99 10.00
C ARG A 209 -49.83 -6.96 9.25
N THR A 210 -49.24 -7.98 8.63
CA THR A 210 -50.00 -9.05 8.00
C THR A 210 -50.92 -9.71 9.03
N GLY A 211 -52.23 -9.57 8.84
CA GLY A 211 -53.26 -10.08 9.77
C GLY A 211 -53.91 -9.04 10.69
N ASP A 212 -53.40 -7.81 10.75
CA ASP A 212 -54.04 -6.72 11.50
C ASP A 212 -55.16 -6.06 10.66
N GLU A 213 -56.22 -5.59 11.32
CA GLU A 213 -57.20 -4.70 10.69
C GLU A 213 -56.51 -3.40 10.25
N SER A 214 -56.66 -3.01 8.98
CA SER A 214 -56.12 -1.74 8.50
C SER A 214 -56.94 -0.60 9.08
N HIS A 215 -56.31 0.25 9.89
CA HIS A 215 -56.96 1.47 10.37
C HIS A 215 -57.09 2.51 9.25
N PRO A 216 -58.23 3.22 9.18
CA PRO A 216 -58.40 4.33 8.24
C PRO A 216 -57.40 5.45 8.53
N PRO A 217 -57.03 6.27 7.52
CA PRO A 217 -56.23 7.47 7.73
C PRO A 217 -56.88 8.41 8.75
N LEU A 218 -56.08 8.93 9.68
CA LEU A 218 -56.55 9.82 10.75
C LEU A 218 -56.19 11.27 10.42
N LEU A 219 -57.17 12.18 10.49
CA LEU A 219 -56.89 13.62 10.41
C LEU A 219 -56.58 14.14 11.82
N LEU A 220 -55.36 14.62 12.02
CA LEU A 220 -54.88 15.12 13.31
C LEU A 220 -54.38 16.57 13.19
N LYS A 221 -54.43 17.29 14.31
CA LYS A 221 -53.71 18.57 14.49
C LYS A 221 -52.57 18.34 15.48
N VAL A 222 -51.34 18.46 15.00
CA VAL A 222 -50.12 18.43 15.80
C VAL A 222 -50.10 19.69 16.64
N ASN A 223 -50.05 19.52 17.96
CA ASN A 223 -49.92 20.63 18.88
C ASN A 223 -48.54 21.26 18.73
N GLU A 224 -48.48 22.58 18.80
CA GLU A 224 -47.21 23.29 18.89
C GLU A 224 -46.52 22.88 20.20
N PHE A 225 -45.30 22.36 20.09
CA PHE A 225 -44.54 21.94 21.24
C PHE A 225 -43.93 23.16 21.91
N MET A 226 -44.59 23.64 22.98
CA MET A 226 -44.08 24.70 23.83
C MET A 226 -43.26 24.07 24.95
N ALA A 227 -41.94 24.17 24.85
CA ALA A 227 -41.03 23.79 25.94
C ALA A 227 -40.16 24.99 26.31
N GLU A 228 -39.80 25.07 27.59
CA GLU A 228 -38.81 26.03 28.05
C GLU A 228 -37.42 25.62 27.55
N ASP A 229 -36.65 26.60 27.09
CA ASP A 229 -35.27 26.38 26.67
C ASP A 229 -34.44 25.94 27.88
N VAL A 230 -34.07 24.65 27.91
CA VAL A 230 -33.28 24.07 28.99
C VAL A 230 -31.78 24.43 28.87
N ARG A 231 -31.33 24.79 27.66
CA ARG A 231 -29.94 25.14 27.36
C ARG A 231 -29.83 25.97 26.08
N THR A 232 -28.83 26.84 26.00
CA THR A 232 -28.49 27.52 24.75
C THR A 232 -27.75 26.57 23.79
N VAL A 233 -27.68 26.95 22.50
CA VAL A 233 -26.93 26.18 21.50
C VAL A 233 -25.44 26.09 21.87
N GLU A 234 -24.87 27.15 22.44
CA GLU A 234 -23.48 27.21 22.89
C GLU A 234 -23.24 26.23 24.03
N GLN A 235 -24.17 26.11 24.98
CA GLN A 235 -24.10 25.15 26.07
C GLN A 235 -24.26 23.69 25.59
N ALA A 236 -24.95 23.47 24.47
CA ALA A 236 -25.12 22.16 23.87
C ALA A 236 -23.95 21.75 22.95
N ARG A 237 -23.09 22.70 22.55
CA ARG A 237 -21.93 22.44 21.68
C ARG A 237 -20.75 21.89 22.49
N THR A 238 -20.00 21.00 21.86
CA THR A 238 -18.76 20.43 22.42
C THR A 238 -17.65 20.50 21.39
N ASP A 239 -16.46 20.92 21.82
CA ASP A 239 -15.23 20.88 21.03
C ASP A 239 -14.45 19.57 21.22
N GLU A 240 -14.94 18.64 22.05
CA GLU A 240 -14.30 17.35 22.35
C GLU A 240 -13.95 16.56 21.08
N PHE A 241 -14.82 16.63 20.07
CA PHE A 241 -14.68 15.89 18.81
C PHE A 241 -14.15 16.74 17.66
N ARG A 242 -13.59 17.92 17.94
CA ARG A 242 -13.06 18.81 16.89
C ARG A 242 -12.00 18.05 16.07
N PRO A 243 -12.10 18.04 14.72
CA PRO A 243 -11.12 17.38 13.87
C PRO A 243 -9.71 17.89 14.18
N LYS A 244 -8.77 16.97 14.33
CA LYS A 244 -7.34 17.31 14.44
C LYS A 244 -6.80 17.44 13.03
N ASP A 245 -6.07 18.53 12.76
CA ASP A 245 -5.28 18.59 11.52
C ASP A 245 -4.18 17.53 11.66
N VAL A 246 -4.21 16.54 10.79
CA VAL A 246 -3.16 15.52 10.74
C VAL A 246 -2.21 15.98 9.65
N PRO A 247 -1.04 16.57 9.98
CA PRO A 247 -0.05 16.88 8.95
C PRO A 247 0.31 15.58 8.26
N PHE A 248 0.16 15.56 6.94
CA PHE A 248 0.59 14.42 6.15
C PHE A 248 2.12 14.46 6.03
N ASP A 249 2.76 13.43 6.57
CA ASP A 249 4.16 13.14 6.30
C ASP A 249 4.25 11.76 5.63
N PHE A 250 5.16 11.61 4.66
CA PHE A 250 5.49 10.32 4.09
C PHE A 250 6.00 9.34 5.17
N GLU A 251 6.55 9.85 6.28
CA GLU A 251 6.86 9.05 7.48
C GLU A 251 5.68 8.21 7.99
N LEU A 252 4.43 8.66 7.82
CA LEU A 252 3.22 7.93 8.21
C LEU A 252 2.95 6.72 7.31
N ILE A 253 3.39 6.77 6.06
CA ILE A 253 3.26 5.66 5.11
C ILE A 253 4.40 4.68 5.32
N ASN A 254 5.63 5.19 5.43
CA ASN A 254 6.82 4.38 5.60
C ASN A 254 7.83 5.07 6.53
N PRO A 255 8.18 4.47 7.69
CA PRO A 255 9.12 5.06 8.65
C PRO A 255 10.49 5.42 8.09
N ILE A 256 10.92 4.80 6.98
CA ILE A 256 12.21 5.08 6.35
C ILE A 256 12.27 6.48 5.74
N PHE A 257 11.13 7.06 5.35
CA PHE A 257 11.07 8.42 4.83
C PHE A 257 11.38 9.51 5.87
N LYS A 258 11.53 9.10 7.13
CA LYS A 258 12.14 9.95 8.17
C LYS A 258 13.59 10.27 7.87
N TYR A 259 14.29 9.33 7.24
CA TYR A 259 15.71 9.39 6.97
C TYR A 259 16.02 9.79 5.54
N ILE A 260 15.15 9.54 4.57
CA ILE A 260 15.37 9.89 3.16
C ILE A 260 14.13 10.55 2.53
N ASP A 261 14.35 11.28 1.44
CA ASP A 261 13.23 11.74 0.60
C ASP A 261 12.61 10.59 -0.20
N PRO A 262 11.29 10.66 -0.51
CA PRO A 262 10.63 9.68 -1.36
C PRO A 262 11.39 9.48 -2.68
N PRO A 263 11.86 8.25 -2.95
CA PRO A 263 12.85 8.03 -3.99
C PRO A 263 12.24 8.12 -5.38
N PHE A 264 12.99 8.76 -6.28
CA PHE A 264 12.76 8.67 -7.72
C PHE A 264 13.75 7.65 -8.27
N THR A 265 13.27 6.44 -8.54
CA THR A 265 14.13 5.26 -8.74
C THR A 265 14.74 5.18 -10.14
N LEU A 266 14.07 5.76 -11.16
CA LEU A 266 14.46 5.63 -12.57
C LEU A 266 15.90 6.08 -12.90
N PRO A 267 16.42 7.21 -12.39
CA PRO A 267 17.80 7.60 -12.66
C PRO A 267 18.82 6.54 -12.21
N GLN A 268 18.67 5.99 -11.00
CA GLN A 268 19.58 4.97 -10.49
C GLN A 268 19.41 3.64 -11.20
N ARG A 269 18.20 3.30 -11.67
CA ARG A 269 17.99 2.15 -12.56
C ARG A 269 18.74 2.30 -13.87
N ILE A 270 18.70 3.47 -14.49
CA ILE A 270 19.49 3.75 -15.69
C ILE A 270 20.98 3.60 -15.40
N ILE A 271 21.47 4.12 -14.27
CA ILE A 271 22.88 3.94 -13.84
C ILE A 271 23.23 2.44 -13.71
N GLN A 272 22.39 1.64 -13.05
CA GLN A 272 22.61 0.20 -12.88
C GLN A 272 22.65 -0.55 -14.22
N VAL A 273 21.73 -0.24 -15.14
CA VAL A 273 21.73 -0.83 -16.48
C VAL A 273 22.98 -0.41 -17.26
N LEU A 274 23.36 0.87 -17.20
CA LEU A 274 24.60 1.35 -17.83
C LEU A 274 25.83 0.62 -17.27
N ILE A 275 25.92 0.44 -15.95
CA ILE A 275 26.99 -0.35 -15.33
C ILE A 275 27.01 -1.77 -15.89
N SER A 276 25.86 -2.43 -16.03
CA SER A 276 25.77 -3.78 -16.57
C SER A 276 26.17 -3.90 -18.05
N PHE A 277 26.16 -2.78 -18.79
CA PHE A 277 26.60 -2.70 -20.20
C PHE A 277 28.03 -2.18 -20.36
N GLY A 278 28.80 -2.07 -19.28
CA GLY A 278 30.17 -1.54 -19.35
C GLY A 278 30.24 -0.02 -19.43
N GLY A 279 29.18 0.69 -19.00
CA GLY A 279 29.17 2.14 -18.82
C GLY A 279 28.56 2.95 -19.95
N SER A 280 28.10 2.33 -21.04
CA SER A 280 27.40 3.04 -22.11
C SER A 280 26.30 2.21 -22.79
N ALA A 281 25.27 2.88 -23.31
CA ALA A 281 24.11 2.25 -23.96
C ALA A 281 23.36 3.23 -24.88
N GLN A 282 22.60 2.72 -25.83
CA GLN A 282 21.63 3.51 -26.58
C GLN A 282 20.29 3.63 -25.83
N ILE A 283 19.49 4.65 -26.15
CA ILE A 283 18.18 4.87 -25.51
C ILE A 283 17.21 3.69 -25.71
N ASN A 284 17.23 3.06 -26.89
CA ASN A 284 16.41 1.87 -27.18
C ASN A 284 16.83 0.67 -26.31
N GLU A 285 18.12 0.45 -26.12
CA GLU A 285 18.65 -0.64 -25.29
C GLU A 285 18.31 -0.42 -23.81
N LEU A 286 18.41 0.83 -23.32
CA LEU A 286 17.97 1.22 -21.98
C LEU A 286 16.46 1.03 -21.81
N ALA A 287 15.67 1.44 -22.80
CA ALA A 287 14.21 1.30 -22.79
C ALA A 287 13.77 -0.17 -22.78
N GLU A 288 14.46 -1.02 -23.56
CA GLU A 288 14.21 -2.45 -23.61
C GLU A 288 14.59 -3.15 -22.30
N ALA A 289 15.75 -2.82 -21.72
CA ALA A 289 16.19 -3.39 -20.45
C ALA A 289 15.28 -3.00 -19.28
N LEU A 290 14.78 -1.76 -19.27
CA LEU A 290 13.90 -1.23 -18.22
C LEU A 290 12.43 -1.55 -18.44
N ASP A 291 12.05 -2.07 -19.61
CA ASP A 291 10.65 -2.26 -20.03
C ASP A 291 9.83 -0.95 -19.97
N LEU A 292 10.39 0.12 -20.55
CA LEU A 292 9.81 1.46 -20.56
C LEU A 292 9.71 2.03 -21.97
N LYS A 293 8.84 3.03 -22.16
CA LYS A 293 8.79 3.80 -23.41
C LYS A 293 10.07 4.62 -23.58
N GLN A 294 10.62 4.64 -24.80
CA GLN A 294 11.82 5.42 -25.13
C GLN A 294 11.66 6.91 -24.79
N GLU A 295 10.45 7.48 -24.94
CA GLU A 295 10.17 8.87 -24.58
C GLU A 295 10.40 9.14 -23.08
N THR A 296 9.96 8.21 -22.22
CA THR A 296 10.17 8.29 -20.76
C THR A 296 11.65 8.24 -20.43
N VAL A 297 12.38 7.28 -21.00
CA VAL A 297 13.83 7.14 -20.79
C VAL A 297 14.57 8.38 -21.28
N SER A 298 14.22 8.90 -22.46
CA SER A 298 14.81 10.11 -23.04
C SER A 298 14.64 11.33 -22.14
N LYS A 299 13.45 11.52 -21.55
CA LYS A 299 13.19 12.60 -20.56
C LYS A 299 14.09 12.47 -19.33
N VAL A 300 14.16 11.28 -18.74
CA VAL A 300 14.98 11.04 -17.53
C VAL A 300 16.47 11.19 -17.83
N VAL A 301 16.96 10.64 -18.94
CA VAL A 301 18.36 10.79 -19.38
C VAL A 301 18.71 12.26 -19.62
N SER A 302 17.78 13.07 -20.14
CA SER A 302 18.03 14.51 -20.34
C SER A 302 18.17 15.24 -19.01
N MET A 303 17.35 14.89 -18.01
CA MET A 303 17.47 15.39 -16.64
C MET A 303 18.81 14.97 -16.01
N MET A 304 19.19 13.69 -16.15
CA MET A 304 20.47 13.18 -15.66
C MET A 304 21.67 13.89 -16.32
N ALA A 305 21.57 14.17 -17.62
CA ALA A 305 22.61 14.89 -18.35
C ALA A 305 22.76 16.33 -17.85
N SER A 306 21.66 17.03 -17.54
CA SER A 306 21.74 18.38 -16.94
C SER A 306 22.40 18.41 -15.55
N LYS A 307 22.34 17.29 -14.82
CA LYS A 307 23.04 17.11 -13.54
C LYS A 307 24.46 16.55 -13.70
N GLY A 308 24.89 16.31 -14.94
CA GLY A 308 26.19 15.74 -15.25
C GLY A 308 26.35 14.29 -14.81
N HIS A 309 25.27 13.54 -14.57
CA HIS A 309 25.31 12.10 -14.21
C HIS A 309 25.57 11.19 -15.41
N VAL A 310 25.19 11.65 -16.60
CA VAL A 310 25.41 10.97 -17.88
C VAL A 310 25.78 12.01 -18.94
N GLU A 311 26.47 11.58 -19.98
CA GLU A 311 26.75 12.39 -21.16
C GLU A 311 26.09 11.77 -22.40
N LYS A 312 25.66 12.64 -23.33
CA LYS A 312 25.12 12.23 -24.63
C LYS A 312 26.21 12.40 -25.68
N ALA A 313 26.80 11.29 -26.12
CA ALA A 313 27.80 11.29 -27.19
C ALA A 313 27.15 10.93 -28.53
N ALA A 314 27.53 11.65 -29.58
CA ALA A 314 27.18 11.26 -30.94
C ALA A 314 28.23 10.26 -31.44
N PHE A 315 27.79 9.06 -31.84
CA PHE A 315 28.65 8.07 -32.46
C PHE A 315 28.03 7.60 -33.77
N LYS A 316 28.69 7.92 -34.89
CA LYS A 316 28.12 7.79 -36.24
C LYS A 316 26.76 8.53 -36.35
N ASN A 317 25.67 7.79 -36.62
CA ASN A 317 24.29 8.29 -36.73
C ASN A 317 23.43 7.99 -35.50
N ARG A 318 24.04 7.61 -34.37
CA ARG A 318 23.33 7.19 -33.15
C ARG A 318 23.78 8.01 -31.95
N THR A 319 22.86 8.21 -31.00
CA THR A 319 23.17 8.84 -29.71
C THR A 319 23.43 7.75 -28.69
N ILE A 320 24.63 7.79 -28.09
CA ILE A 320 25.03 6.89 -27.02
C ILE A 320 24.99 7.67 -25.70
N ILE A 321 24.41 7.05 -24.68
CA ILE A 321 24.39 7.56 -23.32
C ILE A 321 25.56 6.92 -22.60
N LYS A 322 26.47 7.74 -22.09
CA LYS A 322 27.65 7.27 -21.34
C LYS A 322 27.53 7.73 -19.89
N LEU A 323 27.79 6.81 -18.98
CA LEU A 323 27.77 7.07 -17.54
C LEU A 323 29.00 7.90 -17.17
N THR A 324 28.79 8.91 -16.33
CA THR A 324 29.88 9.75 -15.81
C THR A 324 30.04 9.50 -14.31
N ASN A 325 31.09 10.10 -13.74
CA ASN A 325 31.31 10.09 -12.29
C ASN A 325 30.46 11.13 -11.55
N GLY A 326 29.61 11.89 -12.25
CA GLY A 326 28.88 13.02 -11.67
C GLY A 326 28.01 12.59 -10.49
N PHE A 327 27.28 11.48 -10.63
CA PHE A 327 26.42 10.95 -9.57
C PHE A 327 27.21 10.58 -8.32
N ILE A 328 28.35 9.88 -8.46
CA ILE A 328 29.18 9.47 -7.32
C ILE A 328 29.86 10.69 -6.68
N LYS A 329 30.31 11.65 -7.49
CA LYS A 329 30.92 12.90 -7.02
C LYS A 329 29.98 13.76 -6.18
N GLU A 330 28.67 13.72 -6.45
CA GLU A 330 27.68 14.39 -5.59
C GLU A 330 27.78 13.89 -4.16
N PHE A 331 27.89 12.57 -3.93
CA PHE A 331 28.02 12.01 -2.59
C PHE A 331 29.32 12.43 -1.88
N ARG A 332 30.44 12.46 -2.62
CA ARG A 332 31.73 12.93 -2.09
C ARG A 332 31.70 14.39 -1.68
N SER A 333 30.95 15.24 -2.38
CA SER A 333 30.87 16.67 -2.06
C SER A 333 30.30 16.97 -0.67
N PHE A 334 29.64 16.00 -0.03
CA PHE A 334 29.10 16.10 1.33
C PHE A 334 30.08 15.65 2.42
N CYS A 335 31.26 15.14 2.07
CA CYS A 335 32.25 14.67 3.03
C CYS A 335 33.23 15.79 3.39
N GLU A 336 33.53 15.92 4.68
CA GLU A 336 34.42 16.96 5.22
C GLU A 336 35.91 16.61 5.01
N SER A 337 36.24 15.32 4.98
CA SER A 337 37.61 14.82 4.79
C SER A 337 37.75 14.04 3.48
N GLU A 338 38.96 14.08 2.91
CA GLU A 338 39.29 13.34 1.68
C GLU A 338 39.16 11.83 1.87
N GLU A 339 39.62 11.31 3.02
CA GLU A 339 39.53 9.90 3.39
C GLU A 339 38.06 9.42 3.50
N LYS A 340 37.18 10.19 4.15
CA LYS A 340 35.75 9.88 4.22
C LYS A 340 35.10 9.96 2.83
N GLY A 341 35.55 10.89 2.00
CA GLY A 341 35.15 11.00 0.60
C GLY A 341 35.47 9.75 -0.21
N GLU A 342 36.67 9.19 -0.07
CA GLU A 342 37.04 7.94 -0.76
C GLU A 342 36.22 6.74 -0.28
N LEU A 343 36.03 6.59 1.03
CA LEU A 343 35.15 5.55 1.58
C LEU A 343 33.71 5.69 1.07
N MET A 344 33.20 6.92 0.99
CA MET A 344 31.88 7.22 0.45
C MET A 344 31.75 6.81 -1.02
N GLU A 345 32.72 7.15 -1.87
CA GLU A 345 32.71 6.76 -3.29
C GLU A 345 32.70 5.22 -3.45
N ARG A 346 33.50 4.51 -2.63
CA ARG A 346 33.55 3.04 -2.64
C ARG A 346 32.24 2.43 -2.15
N ALA A 347 31.65 2.95 -1.09
CA ALA A 347 30.36 2.50 -0.56
C ALA A 347 29.25 2.67 -1.60
N VAL A 348 29.09 3.88 -2.16
CA VAL A 348 28.07 4.17 -3.18
C VAL A 348 28.26 3.25 -4.40
N SER A 349 29.49 3.08 -4.86
CA SER A 349 29.80 2.19 -5.99
C SER A 349 29.44 0.73 -5.71
N HIS A 350 29.73 0.25 -4.50
CA HIS A 350 29.36 -1.09 -4.05
C HIS A 350 27.84 -1.28 -4.10
N TYR A 351 27.06 -0.38 -3.49
CA TYR A 351 25.60 -0.52 -3.45
C TYR A 351 24.93 -0.41 -4.81
N LEU A 352 25.41 0.49 -5.69
CA LEU A 352 24.91 0.58 -7.05
C LEU A 352 25.11 -0.74 -7.81
N ARG A 353 26.29 -1.36 -7.69
CA ARG A 353 26.60 -2.66 -8.31
C ARG A 353 25.83 -3.82 -7.68
N SER A 354 25.55 -3.74 -6.39
CA SER A 354 24.80 -4.73 -5.62
C SER A 354 23.27 -4.58 -5.75
N ASN A 355 22.77 -3.81 -6.73
CA ASN A 355 21.35 -3.59 -6.98
C ASN A 355 20.59 -2.94 -5.81
N TYR A 356 21.21 -1.94 -5.17
CA TYR A 356 20.55 -1.08 -4.17
C TYR A 356 20.28 0.31 -4.76
N TYR A 357 19.19 0.92 -4.31
CA TYR A 357 19.01 2.35 -4.37
C TYR A 357 19.78 3.01 -3.23
N VAL A 358 20.52 4.07 -3.55
CA VAL A 358 21.38 4.78 -2.61
C VAL A 358 20.86 6.20 -2.42
N ALA A 359 20.59 6.59 -1.18
CA ALA A 359 20.22 7.97 -0.85
C ALA A 359 21.05 8.50 0.31
N LYS A 360 21.39 9.79 0.22
CA LYS A 360 21.93 10.54 1.36
C LYS A 360 20.83 10.64 2.41
N ALA A 361 21.18 10.42 3.68
CA ALA A 361 20.25 10.70 4.75
C ALA A 361 19.99 12.21 4.90
N LYS A 362 18.81 12.57 5.40
CA LYS A 362 18.43 13.95 5.73
C LYS A 362 19.33 14.50 6.84
N ASP A 363 19.73 15.77 6.71
CA ASP A 363 20.67 16.40 7.65
C ASP A 363 20.15 16.34 9.10
N GLY A 364 21.02 15.96 10.04
CA GLY A 364 20.68 15.79 11.45
C GLY A 364 19.79 14.58 11.76
N LYS A 365 19.46 13.73 10.78
CA LYS A 365 18.64 12.52 10.96
C LYS A 365 19.41 11.26 10.56
N GLY A 366 20.01 10.58 11.52
CA GLY A 366 20.46 9.18 11.37
C GLY A 366 21.85 9.00 10.74
N ALA A 367 21.96 8.01 9.84
CA ALA A 367 23.22 7.54 9.24
C ALA A 367 23.73 8.46 8.13
N ASP A 368 24.89 8.16 7.52
CA ASP A 368 25.37 8.95 6.37
C ASP A 368 24.57 8.62 5.09
N LEU A 369 24.26 7.34 4.85
CA LEU A 369 23.40 6.89 3.74
C LEU A 369 22.28 5.96 4.23
N VAL A 370 21.24 5.88 3.42
CA VAL A 370 20.26 4.80 3.48
C VAL A 370 20.26 4.10 2.12
N CYS A 371 20.49 2.80 2.16
CA CYS A 371 20.52 1.96 0.98
C CYS A 371 19.32 1.01 1.01
N VAL A 372 18.47 1.06 0.00
CA VAL A 372 17.25 0.24 -0.08
C VAL A 372 17.41 -0.76 -1.22
N PRO A 373 17.36 -2.08 -0.96
CA PRO A 373 17.49 -3.07 -2.02
C PRO A 373 16.35 -2.93 -3.01
N PHE A 374 16.66 -3.19 -4.27
CA PHE A 374 15.64 -3.30 -5.29
C PHE A 374 15.04 -4.71 -5.32
N ASP A 375 13.72 -4.76 -5.39
CA ASP A 375 12.95 -5.96 -5.70
C ASP A 375 12.14 -5.74 -6.98
N GLY A 376 12.48 -6.48 -8.04
CA GLY A 376 11.94 -6.25 -9.38
C GLY A 376 12.26 -4.83 -9.86
N GLN A 377 11.24 -3.95 -9.95
CA GLN A 377 11.35 -2.51 -10.26
C GLN A 377 11.14 -1.61 -9.04
N TYR A 378 10.73 -2.19 -7.91
CA TYR A 378 10.33 -1.49 -6.69
C TYR A 378 11.43 -1.56 -5.62
N LEU A 379 11.25 -0.82 -4.55
CA LEU A 379 12.15 -0.82 -3.41
C LEU A 379 11.61 -1.68 -2.28
N ASP A 380 12.48 -2.54 -1.75
CA ASP A 380 12.20 -3.35 -0.57
C ASP A 380 12.69 -2.61 0.68
N TYR A 381 11.77 -1.83 1.24
CA TYR A 381 11.98 -1.05 2.44
C TYR A 381 12.16 -1.91 3.70
N GLN A 382 11.69 -3.16 3.72
CA GLN A 382 11.84 -4.02 4.90
C GLN A 382 13.29 -4.43 5.13
N ASN A 383 14.06 -4.50 4.05
CA ASN A 383 15.48 -4.82 4.04
C ASN A 383 16.38 -3.60 3.75
N ALA A 384 15.84 -2.39 3.97
CA ALA A 384 16.65 -1.18 3.92
C ALA A 384 17.76 -1.21 4.97
N VAL A 385 18.90 -0.64 4.60
CA VAL A 385 20.14 -0.65 5.38
C VAL A 385 20.52 0.79 5.70
N GLU A 386 20.81 1.05 6.97
CA GLU A 386 21.49 2.29 7.36
C GLU A 386 23.00 2.10 7.21
N VAL A 387 23.67 3.08 6.58
CA VAL A 387 25.10 2.99 6.27
C VAL A 387 25.86 4.15 6.90
N GLU A 388 26.85 3.82 7.71
CA GLU A 388 27.77 4.76 8.35
C GLU A 388 29.12 4.71 7.67
N ILE A 389 29.75 5.86 7.45
CA ILE A 389 31.01 6.01 6.73
C ILE A 389 32.01 6.76 7.60
N GLY A 390 33.15 6.14 7.90
CA GLY A 390 34.35 6.77 8.44
C GLY A 390 34.09 7.64 9.67
N LYS A 391 33.61 7.05 10.78
CA LYS A 391 33.31 7.78 12.02
C LYS A 391 34.46 7.71 13.02
N SER A 392 34.54 8.72 13.88
CA SER A 392 35.53 8.75 14.95
C SER A 392 35.17 7.78 16.08
N GLU A 393 36.15 7.39 16.90
CA GLU A 393 35.93 6.49 18.04
C GLU A 393 34.90 7.03 19.05
N GLU A 394 34.84 8.36 19.21
CA GLU A 394 33.92 9.04 20.11
C GLU A 394 32.44 8.88 19.68
N GLU A 395 32.21 8.79 18.37
CA GLU A 395 30.87 8.65 17.78
C GLU A 395 30.37 7.20 17.79
N LEU A 396 31.28 6.22 17.73
CA LEU A 396 30.95 4.80 17.55
C LEU A 396 29.94 4.31 18.58
N MET A 397 30.13 4.63 19.85
CA MET A 397 29.27 4.16 20.93
C MET A 397 27.83 4.67 20.78
N GLN A 398 27.66 5.94 20.40
CA GLN A 398 26.34 6.54 20.20
C GLN A 398 25.65 5.94 18.98
N ILE A 399 26.40 5.74 17.89
CA ILE A 399 25.90 5.12 16.66
C ILE A 399 25.48 3.68 16.92
N MET A 400 26.31 2.88 17.60
CA MET A 400 26.03 1.47 17.86
C MET A 400 24.72 1.25 18.63
N ARG A 401 24.41 2.17 19.54
CA ARG A 401 23.21 2.16 20.37
C ARG A 401 22.01 2.87 19.73
N ARG A 402 22.17 3.54 18.59
CA ARG A 402 21.10 4.32 17.97
C ARG A 402 19.96 3.40 17.59
N ASP A 403 18.77 3.71 18.11
CA ASP A 403 17.55 3.00 17.77
C ASP A 403 16.90 3.63 16.54
N THR A 404 16.73 2.81 15.51
CA THR A 404 16.26 3.20 14.18
C THR A 404 15.45 2.03 13.60
N PRO A 405 14.50 2.27 12.67
CA PRO A 405 13.65 1.21 12.13
C PRO A 405 14.40 0.19 11.24
N PHE A 406 15.68 0.45 10.92
CA PHE A 406 16.51 -0.44 10.12
C PHE A 406 16.90 -1.69 10.91
N LYS A 407 16.75 -2.88 10.30
CA LYS A 407 17.15 -4.16 10.90
C LYS A 407 18.66 -4.40 10.82
N ILE A 408 19.32 -3.79 9.84
CA ILE A 408 20.74 -3.99 9.53
C ILE A 408 21.44 -2.64 9.45
N ARG A 409 22.65 -2.58 10.01
CA ARG A 409 23.58 -1.47 9.88
C ARG A 409 24.81 -1.92 9.12
N HIS A 410 25.20 -1.17 8.11
CA HIS A 410 26.50 -1.34 7.47
C HIS A 410 27.44 -0.22 7.89
N PHE A 411 28.69 -0.55 8.16
CA PHE A 411 29.69 0.37 8.65
C PHE A 411 30.93 0.31 7.77
N TRP A 412 31.28 1.39 7.09
CA TRP A 412 32.46 1.49 6.24
C TRP A 412 33.57 2.22 6.98
N CYS A 413 34.74 1.61 7.06
CA CYS A 413 35.92 2.19 7.69
C CYS A 413 37.20 1.85 6.94
N CYS A 414 38.29 2.54 7.26
CA CYS A 414 39.63 2.16 6.86
C CYS A 414 40.11 0.98 7.69
N ASP A 415 41.05 0.19 7.15
CA ASP A 415 41.64 -0.96 7.84
C ASP A 415 42.21 -0.59 9.22
N ASP A 416 42.83 0.59 9.34
CA ASP A 416 43.39 1.11 10.60
C ASP A 416 42.34 1.26 11.71
N SER A 417 41.09 1.58 11.36
CA SER A 417 39.98 1.74 12.32
C SER A 417 39.14 0.47 12.51
N PHE A 418 39.41 -0.60 11.75
CA PHE A 418 38.61 -1.82 11.75
C PHE A 418 38.46 -2.43 13.14
N GLN A 419 39.57 -2.54 13.88
CA GLN A 419 39.57 -3.20 15.19
C GLN A 419 38.74 -2.42 16.22
N SER A 420 38.85 -1.09 16.26
CA SER A 420 38.06 -0.24 17.15
C SER A 420 36.56 -0.33 16.84
N VAL A 421 36.19 -0.33 15.55
CA VAL A 421 34.79 -0.49 15.12
C VAL A 421 34.25 -1.86 15.50
N LEU A 422 35.02 -2.94 15.27
CA LEU A 422 34.63 -4.31 15.60
C LEU A 422 34.40 -4.52 17.10
N GLU A 423 35.29 -4.00 17.94
CA GLU A 423 35.15 -4.08 19.40
C GLU A 423 33.95 -3.28 19.89
N CYS A 424 33.71 -2.09 19.33
CA CYS A 424 32.56 -1.27 19.68
C CYS A 424 31.25 -1.96 19.26
N ALA A 425 31.19 -2.53 18.05
CA ALA A 425 30.04 -3.28 17.57
C ALA A 425 29.73 -4.49 18.47
N ARG A 426 30.74 -5.30 18.84
CA ARG A 426 30.57 -6.46 19.74
C ARG A 426 30.02 -6.07 21.11
N LYS A 427 30.42 -4.92 21.64
CA LYS A 427 30.00 -4.45 22.97
C LYS A 427 28.61 -3.80 22.97
N TRP A 428 28.29 -3.03 21.93
CA TRP A 428 27.20 -2.06 22.01
C TRP A 428 26.15 -2.18 20.92
N THR A 429 26.31 -3.04 19.91
CA THR A 429 25.35 -3.08 18.82
C THR A 429 23.99 -3.60 19.28
N ASN A 430 22.94 -2.88 18.87
CA ASN A 430 21.54 -3.23 19.13
C ASN A 430 20.86 -3.92 17.93
N LYS A 431 21.58 -4.08 16.81
CA LYS A 431 21.07 -4.69 15.57
C LYS A 431 22.20 -5.36 14.78
N ARG A 432 21.83 -6.18 13.79
CA ARG A 432 22.79 -6.85 12.91
C ARG A 432 23.70 -5.81 12.26
N THR A 433 25.01 -5.93 12.46
CA THR A 433 26.00 -4.95 11.98
C THR A 433 27.02 -5.63 11.07
N VAL A 434 27.19 -5.11 9.85
CA VAL A 434 28.20 -5.57 8.90
C VAL A 434 29.25 -4.48 8.74
N ILE A 435 30.51 -4.82 8.95
CA ILE A 435 31.65 -3.91 8.88
C ILE A 435 32.41 -4.18 7.60
N PHE A 436 32.62 -3.13 6.82
CA PHE A 436 33.38 -3.10 5.58
C PHE A 436 34.66 -2.30 5.82
N ALA A 437 35.79 -2.98 5.95
CA ALA A 437 37.10 -2.37 6.07
C ALA A 437 37.81 -2.35 4.72
N VAL A 438 38.17 -1.15 4.28
CA VAL A 438 38.88 -0.93 3.03
C VAL A 438 40.39 -0.99 3.29
N CYS A 439 41.09 -1.91 2.62
CA CYS A 439 42.54 -2.07 2.68
C CYS A 439 43.12 -2.02 1.26
N ARG A 440 43.63 -0.85 0.84
CA ARG A 440 44.08 -0.61 -0.56
C ARG A 440 43.00 -0.96 -1.59
N ASP A 441 43.16 -2.05 -2.35
CA ASP A 441 42.18 -2.53 -3.35
C ASP A 441 41.32 -3.69 -2.81
N ASP A 442 41.61 -4.20 -1.62
CA ASP A 442 40.89 -5.29 -0.98
C ASP A 442 39.81 -4.78 -0.01
N LEU A 443 38.75 -5.57 0.15
CA LEU A 443 37.64 -5.30 1.05
C LEU A 443 37.50 -6.43 2.07
N LYS A 444 37.70 -6.11 3.35
CA LYS A 444 37.49 -7.02 4.47
C LYS A 444 36.09 -6.82 5.02
N ILE A 445 35.36 -7.92 5.22
CA ILE A 445 33.97 -7.89 5.66
C ILE A 445 33.82 -8.75 6.91
N GLU A 446 33.23 -8.18 7.96
CA GLU A 446 32.92 -8.90 9.20
C GLU A 446 31.51 -8.60 9.66
N GLU A 447 30.80 -9.61 10.17
CA GLU A 447 29.44 -9.48 10.65
C GLU A 447 29.35 -9.72 12.17
N VAL A 448 28.56 -8.88 12.84
CA VAL A 448 28.29 -8.95 14.27
C VAL A 448 26.77 -9.03 14.50
N GLU A 449 26.34 -10.14 15.12
CA GLU A 449 24.96 -10.33 15.59
C GLU A 449 24.77 -9.76 17.00
N VAL A 450 23.52 -9.41 17.34
CA VAL A 450 23.17 -8.87 18.67
C VAL A 450 23.48 -9.90 19.75
N GLY A 451 24.31 -9.53 20.73
CA GLY A 451 24.68 -10.40 21.85
C GLY A 451 25.73 -11.47 21.55
N SER A 452 26.34 -11.48 20.36
CA SER A 452 27.42 -12.41 20.02
C SER A 452 28.77 -11.91 20.59
N MET A 453 29.37 -12.64 21.55
CA MET A 453 30.76 -12.40 21.96
C MET A 453 31.79 -12.93 20.93
N PHE A 454 31.37 -13.80 20.02
CA PHE A 454 32.21 -14.38 18.97
C PHE A 454 31.48 -14.30 17.63
N GLY A 455 32.01 -13.50 16.70
CA GLY A 455 31.45 -13.33 15.37
C GLY A 455 31.39 -14.66 14.61
N LYS A 456 30.27 -14.92 13.91
CA LYS A 456 30.21 -15.99 12.92
C LYS A 456 30.96 -15.54 11.68
N LYS A 457 31.99 -16.29 11.27
CA LYS A 457 32.47 -16.27 9.87
C LYS A 457 31.40 -16.91 9.01
N ILE A 458 30.59 -16.10 8.32
CA ILE A 458 29.81 -16.60 7.18
C ILE A 458 30.65 -16.37 5.93
N GLY A 459 31.06 -17.48 5.32
CA GLY A 459 31.62 -17.52 3.97
C GLY A 459 30.51 -17.38 2.95
N GLU A 460 29.98 -16.18 2.77
CA GLU A 460 29.48 -15.76 1.47
C GLU A 460 30.53 -14.81 0.91
N ARG A 461 31.21 -15.26 -0.14
CA ARG A 461 32.06 -14.39 -0.94
C ARG A 461 31.10 -13.44 -1.67
N LEU A 462 30.83 -12.28 -1.06
CA LEU A 462 30.29 -11.15 -1.80
C LEU A 462 31.19 -10.99 -3.03
N PRO A 463 30.61 -10.79 -4.25
CA PRO A 463 31.36 -10.78 -5.48
C PRO A 463 32.60 -9.92 -5.27
N ASP A 464 33.78 -10.45 -5.61
CA ASP A 464 35.06 -9.78 -5.40
C ASP A 464 34.83 -8.31 -5.68
N SER A 465 35.10 -7.46 -4.69
CA SER A 465 35.04 -6.03 -4.88
C SER A 465 36.13 -5.70 -5.89
N GLY A 466 35.83 -5.85 -7.18
CA GLY A 466 36.50 -5.14 -8.27
C GLY A 466 36.21 -3.65 -8.16
N VAL A 467 36.22 -3.13 -6.94
CA VAL A 467 36.32 -1.72 -6.61
C VAL A 467 37.78 -1.38 -6.90
N GLU A 468 38.17 -1.53 -8.18
CA GLU A 468 39.39 -0.93 -8.67
C GLU A 468 39.30 0.55 -8.34
N GLY A 469 40.42 1.08 -7.84
CA GLY A 469 40.56 2.44 -7.37
C GLY A 469 39.86 3.40 -8.31
N SER A 470 38.73 3.92 -7.84
CA SER A 470 37.82 4.81 -8.54
C SER A 470 37.20 4.20 -9.81
N PHE A 471 35.86 4.29 -9.91
CA PHE A 471 35.08 4.17 -11.14
C PHE A 471 35.60 5.05 -12.33
N VAL A 472 36.70 5.80 -12.11
CA VAL A 472 37.15 7.01 -12.80
C VAL A 472 38.20 6.76 -13.88
N LYS A 473 38.94 5.64 -13.90
CA LYS A 473 40.04 5.45 -14.87
C LYS A 473 39.73 4.60 -16.11
N GLU A 474 38.75 3.69 -16.06
CA GLU A 474 38.53 2.72 -17.16
C GLU A 474 37.46 3.09 -18.19
N LEU A 475 36.65 4.13 -17.96
CA LEU A 475 35.58 4.53 -18.91
C LEU A 475 36.11 5.25 -20.17
N GLY A 476 37.43 5.18 -20.43
CA GLY A 476 38.15 5.98 -21.41
C GLY A 476 38.30 5.34 -22.79
N ASP A 477 38.50 4.03 -22.88
CA ASP A 477 38.91 3.41 -24.14
C ASP A 477 38.23 2.06 -24.39
N GLU A 478 38.06 1.74 -25.67
CA GLU A 478 37.59 0.48 -26.27
C GLU A 478 36.08 0.32 -26.56
N PHE A 479 35.68 0.85 -27.72
CA PHE A 479 34.83 0.06 -28.63
C PHE A 479 35.74 -0.94 -29.36
N SER A 480 35.95 -2.12 -28.77
CA SER A 480 36.52 -3.27 -29.47
C SER A 480 35.39 -4.25 -29.82
N GLU A 481 35.00 -4.27 -31.10
CA GLU A 481 34.21 -5.35 -31.68
C GLU A 481 35.04 -6.65 -31.59
N GLY A 482 34.63 -7.60 -30.75
CA GLY A 482 35.14 -8.96 -30.83
C GLY A 482 35.13 -9.77 -29.54
N SER A 483 34.10 -10.60 -29.34
CA SER A 483 34.32 -12.04 -29.13
C SER A 483 33.00 -12.80 -29.25
N SER A 484 33.06 -13.89 -29.99
CA SER A 484 32.00 -14.85 -30.25
C SER A 484 31.53 -15.55 -28.96
N ASP A 485 30.25 -15.92 -28.94
CA ASP A 485 29.55 -16.68 -27.90
C ASP A 485 29.50 -16.05 -26.50
N LYS A 486 28.51 -15.17 -26.27
CA LYS A 486 27.92 -14.91 -24.94
C LYS A 486 26.62 -14.10 -25.08
N VAL A 487 25.60 -14.47 -24.30
CA VAL A 487 24.29 -13.81 -24.15
C VAL A 487 24.41 -12.27 -24.16
N PRO A 488 23.56 -11.54 -24.91
CA PRO A 488 23.61 -10.07 -24.98
C PRO A 488 23.50 -9.42 -23.60
N ALA A 489 24.28 -8.35 -23.36
CA ALA A 489 24.25 -7.62 -22.09
C ALA A 489 22.85 -7.09 -21.74
N THR A 490 22.08 -6.68 -22.75
CA THR A 490 20.67 -6.27 -22.64
C THR A 490 19.80 -7.35 -22.00
N VAL A 491 19.97 -8.60 -22.40
CA VAL A 491 19.23 -9.74 -21.86
C VAL A 491 19.64 -10.02 -20.41
N LYS A 492 20.94 -9.94 -20.09
CA LYS A 492 21.43 -10.13 -18.71
C LYS A 492 20.88 -9.07 -17.75
N ALA A 493 20.91 -7.80 -18.15
CA ALA A 493 20.36 -6.71 -17.36
C ALA A 493 18.85 -6.85 -17.18
N ARG A 494 18.13 -7.16 -18.26
CA ARG A 494 16.69 -7.39 -18.23
C ARG A 494 16.32 -8.53 -17.27
N VAL A 495 17.01 -9.67 -17.34
CA VAL A 495 16.76 -10.80 -16.42
C VAL A 495 17.05 -10.43 -14.97
N ALA A 496 18.17 -9.75 -14.70
CA ALA A 496 18.52 -9.30 -13.35
C ALA A 496 17.47 -8.34 -12.75
N LEU A 497 16.93 -7.43 -13.58
CA LEU A 497 15.87 -6.49 -13.16
C LEU A 497 14.52 -7.19 -12.95
N VAL A 498 14.21 -8.24 -13.72
CA VAL A 498 12.92 -8.93 -13.66
C VAL A 498 12.80 -9.82 -12.44
N LEU A 499 13.86 -10.57 -12.11
CA LEU A 499 13.80 -11.58 -11.05
C LEU A 499 13.71 -10.98 -9.64
N GLY A 500 14.18 -9.75 -9.42
CA GLY A 500 14.31 -9.20 -8.06
C GLY A 500 15.36 -9.94 -7.24
N ARG A 501 15.62 -9.49 -6.01
CA ARG A 501 16.78 -9.94 -5.23
C ARG A 501 16.69 -11.42 -4.83
N ASP A 502 15.57 -11.83 -4.23
CA ASP A 502 15.43 -13.18 -3.66
C ASP A 502 15.46 -14.27 -4.73
N LEU A 503 14.72 -14.08 -5.84
CA LEU A 503 14.71 -15.06 -6.92
C LEU A 503 16.03 -15.08 -7.68
N PHE A 504 16.67 -13.92 -7.88
CA PHE A 504 17.98 -13.83 -8.52
C PHE A 504 19.04 -14.60 -7.71
N GLU A 505 19.11 -14.39 -6.39
CA GLU A 505 20.06 -15.10 -5.53
C GLU A 505 19.76 -16.60 -5.47
N ARG A 506 18.47 -17.01 -5.43
CA ARG A 506 18.10 -18.44 -5.48
C ARG A 506 18.55 -19.10 -6.80
N ILE A 507 18.31 -18.47 -7.95
CA ILE A 507 18.73 -18.98 -9.26
C ILE A 507 20.26 -19.06 -9.35
N ARG A 508 20.95 -18.03 -8.87
CA ARG A 508 22.42 -17.94 -8.86
C ARG A 508 23.05 -18.98 -7.94
N ALA A 509 22.58 -19.10 -6.70
CA ALA A 509 23.07 -20.07 -5.72
C ALA A 509 22.88 -21.53 -6.21
N GLN A 510 21.86 -21.76 -7.03
CA GLN A 510 21.61 -23.05 -7.66
C GLN A 510 22.36 -23.21 -8.99
N GLY A 511 23.11 -22.23 -9.48
CA GLY A 511 23.84 -22.30 -10.75
C GLY A 511 22.93 -22.46 -11.98
N LEU A 512 21.74 -21.85 -11.97
CA LEU A 512 20.73 -21.92 -13.03
C LEU A 512 20.73 -20.69 -13.96
N MET A 513 21.60 -19.70 -13.69
CA MET A 513 21.61 -18.43 -14.43
C MET A 513 21.88 -18.62 -15.92
N ASP A 514 22.85 -19.45 -16.31
CA ASP A 514 23.20 -19.63 -17.72
C ASP A 514 22.08 -20.32 -18.51
N GLU A 515 21.38 -21.26 -17.88
CA GLU A 515 20.22 -21.95 -18.46
C GLU A 515 19.06 -20.97 -18.67
N LEU A 516 18.72 -20.18 -17.65
CA LEU A 516 17.69 -19.15 -17.75
C LEU A 516 18.03 -18.13 -18.85
N LEU A 517 19.26 -17.64 -18.88
CA LEU A 517 19.72 -16.68 -19.89
C LEU A 517 19.64 -17.26 -21.31
N SER A 518 20.00 -18.54 -21.50
CA SER A 518 19.89 -19.19 -22.80
C SER A 518 18.44 -19.28 -23.31
N ILE A 519 17.49 -19.58 -22.40
CA ILE A 519 16.07 -19.66 -22.72
C ILE A 519 15.53 -18.27 -23.11
N VAL A 520 15.90 -17.24 -22.35
CA VAL A 520 15.48 -15.85 -22.61
C VAL A 520 16.05 -15.31 -23.92
N VAL A 521 17.25 -15.73 -24.33
CA VAL A 521 17.79 -15.38 -25.65
C VAL A 521 17.05 -16.10 -26.77
N SER A 522 16.71 -17.37 -26.57
CA SER A 522 16.07 -18.21 -27.60
C SER A 522 14.60 -17.86 -27.87
N LYS A 523 13.92 -17.24 -26.90
CA LYS A 523 12.50 -16.88 -26.98
C LYS A 523 12.35 -15.41 -26.62
N ASN A 524 11.68 -14.60 -27.46
CA ASN A 524 11.35 -13.22 -27.11
C ASN A 524 10.20 -13.19 -26.08
N ILE A 525 10.50 -13.56 -24.83
CA ILE A 525 9.53 -13.79 -23.76
C ILE A 525 9.19 -12.52 -22.99
N SER A 526 7.97 -12.48 -22.49
CA SER A 526 7.46 -11.40 -21.64
C SER A 526 8.07 -11.42 -20.22
N ARG A 527 7.92 -10.33 -19.46
CA ARG A 527 8.41 -10.22 -18.07
C ARG A 527 7.87 -11.33 -17.17
N ASP A 528 6.57 -11.57 -17.23
CA ASP A 528 5.91 -12.59 -16.40
C ASP A 528 6.37 -14.01 -16.77
N GLU A 529 6.74 -14.22 -18.03
CA GLU A 529 7.34 -15.47 -18.50
C GLU A 529 8.74 -15.70 -17.98
N ILE A 530 9.59 -14.67 -17.90
CA ILE A 530 10.94 -14.79 -17.34
C ILE A 530 10.86 -15.24 -15.87
N THR A 531 9.97 -14.62 -15.08
CA THR A 531 9.75 -15.00 -13.68
C THR A 531 9.20 -16.41 -13.56
N ARG A 532 8.22 -16.79 -14.40
CA ARG A 532 7.65 -18.14 -14.43
C ARG A 532 8.70 -19.19 -14.76
N ILE A 533 9.50 -18.97 -15.81
CA ILE A 533 10.56 -19.89 -16.23
C ILE A 533 11.63 -20.03 -15.14
N ALA A 534 12.01 -18.95 -14.46
CA ALA A 534 12.94 -19.01 -13.35
C ALA A 534 12.40 -19.89 -12.19
N LEU A 535 11.12 -19.73 -11.82
CA LEU A 535 10.48 -20.58 -10.81
C LEU A 535 10.40 -22.04 -11.26
N GLU A 536 10.03 -22.31 -12.51
CA GLU A 536 10.01 -23.66 -13.09
C GLU A 536 11.40 -24.32 -13.05
N LEU A 537 12.48 -23.59 -13.39
CA LEU A 537 13.85 -24.10 -13.31
C LEU A 537 14.26 -24.44 -11.87
N LEU A 538 13.85 -23.63 -10.89
CA LEU A 538 14.09 -23.94 -9.48
C LEU A 538 13.33 -25.20 -9.05
N GLU A 539 12.06 -25.34 -9.42
CA GLU A 539 11.27 -26.53 -9.12
C GLU A 539 11.85 -27.80 -9.77
N ILE A 540 12.27 -27.73 -11.02
CA ILE A 540 12.90 -28.86 -11.74
C ILE A 540 14.20 -29.25 -11.03
N LYS A 541 15.02 -28.29 -10.62
CA LYS A 541 16.28 -28.57 -9.92
C LYS A 541 16.06 -29.10 -8.50
N GLU A 542 15.02 -28.64 -7.81
CA GLU A 542 14.61 -29.16 -6.50
C GLU A 542 14.07 -30.59 -6.62
N LYS A 543 13.29 -30.91 -7.67
CA LYS A 543 12.85 -32.28 -8.01
C LYS A 543 14.04 -33.18 -8.34
N ASN A 544 14.99 -32.72 -9.14
CA ASN A 544 16.21 -33.48 -9.48
C ASN A 544 17.15 -33.64 -8.27
N LYS A 545 17.19 -32.67 -7.34
CA LYS A 545 17.89 -32.80 -6.04
C LYS A 545 17.21 -33.78 -5.09
N THR A 546 15.88 -33.90 -5.14
CA THR A 546 15.12 -34.88 -4.34
C THR A 546 15.23 -36.28 -4.93
N GLU A 547 15.30 -36.44 -6.25
CA GLU A 547 15.61 -37.71 -6.91
C GLU A 547 17.08 -38.13 -6.73
N GLY A 548 18.03 -37.19 -6.73
CA GLY A 548 19.46 -37.44 -6.47
C GLY A 548 19.84 -37.62 -4.99
N ARG A 549 18.97 -37.24 -4.04
CA ARG A 549 19.11 -37.54 -2.60
C ARG A 549 18.30 -38.75 -2.15
N ALA A 550 17.49 -39.35 -3.04
CA ALA A 550 16.74 -40.58 -2.78
C ALA A 550 17.61 -41.86 -2.75
N SER A 551 18.94 -41.74 -2.72
CA SER A 551 19.84 -42.87 -2.40
C SER A 551 20.47 -42.79 -1.02
N GLN A 552 20.14 -41.80 -0.17
CA GLN A 552 20.47 -41.84 1.26
C GLN A 552 19.54 -40.91 2.09
N GLY A 553 18.51 -41.52 2.71
CA GLY A 553 17.87 -41.05 3.94
C GLY A 553 16.79 -39.98 3.83
N PHE A 554 15.54 -40.41 3.61
CA PHE A 554 14.35 -40.15 4.48
C PHE A 554 13.10 -40.68 3.75
N SER A 555 12.99 -42.01 3.70
CA SER A 555 11.73 -42.71 3.55
C SER A 555 11.34 -43.16 4.95
N GLU A 556 10.64 -42.32 5.71
CA GLU A 556 9.81 -42.85 6.79
C GLU A 556 8.46 -43.22 6.18
N SER A 557 8.41 -44.43 5.61
CA SER A 557 7.15 -45.15 5.50
C SER A 557 6.60 -45.32 6.91
N ILE A 558 5.37 -44.88 7.16
CA ILE A 558 4.67 -45.18 8.42
C ILE A 558 4.74 -46.71 8.64
N SER A 559 5.20 -47.11 9.82
CA SER A 559 5.31 -48.54 10.13
C SER A 559 3.89 -49.14 10.15
N LYS A 560 3.77 -50.38 9.65
CA LYS A 560 2.52 -51.14 9.65
C LYS A 560 1.86 -51.17 11.04
N GLU A 561 2.67 -51.14 12.09
CA GLU A 561 2.26 -51.10 13.50
C GLU A 561 1.49 -49.82 13.87
N THR A 562 1.82 -48.65 13.30
CA THR A 562 1.10 -47.40 13.58
C THR A 562 -0.29 -47.40 12.92
N ILE A 563 -0.40 -47.96 11.70
CA ILE A 563 -1.67 -48.09 10.98
C ILE A 563 -2.58 -49.10 11.71
N ASP A 564 -2.04 -50.24 12.13
CA ASP A 564 -2.78 -51.25 12.89
C ASP A 564 -3.24 -50.71 14.26
N SER A 565 -2.47 -49.82 14.89
CA SER A 565 -2.85 -49.16 16.14
C SER A 565 -4.00 -48.15 15.96
N LEU A 566 -4.03 -47.41 14.85
CA LEU A 566 -5.11 -46.47 14.53
C LEU A 566 -6.43 -47.19 14.17
N VAL A 567 -6.34 -48.33 13.48
CA VAL A 567 -7.50 -49.17 13.15
C VAL A 567 -8.11 -49.80 14.41
N LYS A 568 -7.30 -50.16 15.41
CA LYS A 568 -7.78 -50.64 16.72
C LYS A 568 -8.58 -49.60 17.50
N LEU A 569 -8.27 -48.31 17.35
CA LEU A 569 -8.96 -47.22 18.03
C LEU A 569 -10.34 -46.90 17.42
N ASN A 570 -10.59 -47.28 16.17
CA ASN A 570 -11.88 -47.04 15.52
C ASN A 570 -12.27 -48.18 14.56
N PRO A 571 -12.97 -49.23 15.05
CA PRO A 571 -13.23 -50.47 14.30
C PRO A 571 -14.08 -50.30 13.02
N LYS A 572 -14.70 -49.14 12.82
CA LYS A 572 -15.50 -48.82 11.63
C LYS A 572 -14.67 -48.31 10.46
N VAL A 573 -13.37 -48.05 10.65
CA VAL A 573 -12.48 -47.50 9.62
C VAL A 573 -11.45 -48.56 9.25
N GLY A 574 -11.51 -49.04 8.01
CA GLY A 574 -10.57 -50.04 7.51
C GLY A 574 -9.18 -49.45 7.24
N VAL A 575 -8.16 -50.32 7.27
CA VAL A 575 -6.74 -49.98 6.98
C VAL A 575 -6.59 -49.13 5.71
N LYS A 576 -7.32 -49.49 4.65
CA LYS A 576 -7.30 -48.79 3.36
C LYS A 576 -7.77 -47.33 3.49
N THR A 577 -8.84 -47.09 4.25
CA THR A 577 -9.39 -45.76 4.48
C THR A 577 -8.46 -44.90 5.34
N VAL A 578 -7.76 -45.49 6.31
CA VAL A 578 -6.74 -44.78 7.10
C VAL A 578 -5.56 -44.35 6.22
N MET A 579 -5.13 -45.21 5.30
CA MET A 579 -4.06 -44.88 4.34
C MET A 579 -4.50 -43.77 3.37
N GLU A 580 -5.70 -43.86 2.82
CA GLU A 580 -6.25 -42.84 1.91
C GLU A 580 -6.39 -41.47 2.60
N LEU A 581 -6.86 -41.46 3.86
CA LEU A 581 -6.94 -40.23 4.66
C LEU A 581 -5.56 -39.64 4.97
N HIS A 582 -4.57 -40.50 5.23
CA HIS A 582 -3.20 -40.06 5.48
C HIS A 582 -2.60 -39.40 4.23
N GLU A 583 -2.71 -40.04 3.06
CA GLU A 583 -2.22 -39.44 1.81
C GLU A 583 -2.95 -38.14 1.47
N MET A 584 -4.28 -38.10 1.63
CA MET A 584 -5.05 -36.87 1.44
C MET A 584 -4.60 -35.73 2.38
N LEU A 585 -4.32 -36.04 3.64
CA LEU A 585 -3.86 -35.04 4.61
C LEU A 585 -2.45 -34.56 4.29
N VAL A 586 -1.53 -35.47 3.94
CA VAL A 586 -0.16 -35.11 3.53
C VAL A 586 -0.19 -34.23 2.29
N ASP A 587 -1.02 -34.55 1.30
CA ASP A 587 -1.15 -33.72 0.09
C ASP A 587 -1.76 -32.34 0.41
N ARG A 588 -2.80 -32.27 1.26
CA ARG A 588 -3.35 -30.99 1.71
C ARG A 588 -2.35 -30.16 2.52
N PHE A 589 -1.61 -30.76 3.42
CA PHE A 589 -0.58 -30.06 4.20
C PHE A 589 0.55 -29.55 3.31
N ARG A 590 0.98 -30.33 2.31
CA ARG A 590 1.93 -29.85 1.30
C ARG A 590 1.40 -28.66 0.51
N ARG A 591 0.12 -28.67 0.11
CA ARG A 591 -0.51 -27.52 -0.56
C ARG A 591 -0.63 -26.30 0.35
N ILE A 592 -0.94 -26.47 1.63
CA ILE A 592 -0.98 -25.38 2.61
C ILE A 592 0.43 -24.78 2.79
N ILE A 593 1.46 -25.61 2.93
CA ILE A 593 2.86 -25.15 3.03
C ILE A 593 3.32 -24.45 1.73
N ALA A 594 2.84 -24.90 0.57
CA ALA A 594 3.14 -24.28 -0.72
C ALA A 594 2.41 -22.94 -0.95
N LEU A 595 1.34 -22.66 -0.20
CA LEU A 595 0.59 -21.40 -0.28
C LEU A 595 1.16 -20.29 0.61
N GLY A 596 2.22 -20.56 1.38
CA GLY A 596 2.88 -19.60 2.27
C GLY A 596 2.32 -19.64 3.68
#